data_AF-A0A917H1U8-F1
#
_entry.id   AF-A0A917H1U8-F1
#
_cell.length_a   1.000
_cell.length_b   1.000
_cell.length_c   1.000
_cell.angle_alpha   90.00
_cell.angle_beta   90.00
_cell.angle_gamma   90.00
#
_symmetry.space_group_name_H-M   'P 1'
#
loop_
_entity.id
_entity.type
_entity.pdbx_description
1 polymer ?
#
loop_
_entity_poly.entity_id
_entity_poly.type
_entity_poly.pdbx_seq_one_letter_code
_entity_poly.pdbx_strand_id
1 'polypeptide(L)'
;MYRSATETQTAAEFAADTAGHRLEVLHEEGLYRHLHCSAGGRIAQSFSIITAPGVLTFTGDRGHYVFAGHRDMLACFDDESVNVSYWVERFKACDIARPLREFSAEALAQSLEDAIAGDDEIDEDTAAAARAEILGAADAQDAQERAEDFTCNGATAFPDVWEWDHEDYTPDTYWCRYALQWAVARYRAHQVHGAGAGRDRRRTLRYPRRRDYCRLSARPRGQGRP
;
A
#
# COMPACT_ATOMS: atom_id res chain seq x y z
N MET A 1 12.33 -2.04 -9.00
CA MET A 1 10.95 -2.26 -8.51
C MET A 1 10.05 -1.60 -9.52
N TYR A 2 9.25 -2.39 -10.23
CA TYR A 2 8.28 -1.88 -11.21
C TYR A 2 7.20 -1.11 -10.46
N ARG A 3 6.78 0.04 -11.02
CA ARG A 3 5.65 0.85 -10.55
C ARG A 3 4.62 0.83 -11.67
N SER A 4 3.35 0.62 -11.34
CA SER A 4 2.29 0.70 -12.35
C SER A 4 2.16 2.12 -12.92
N ALA A 5 1.50 2.26 -14.07
CA ALA A 5 1.20 3.57 -14.62
C ALA A 5 0.39 4.41 -13.63
N THR A 6 -0.58 3.77 -12.95
CA THR A 6 -1.40 4.35 -11.89
C THR A 6 -0.55 4.91 -10.76
N GLU A 7 0.38 4.12 -10.19
CA GLU A 7 1.27 4.59 -9.11
C GLU A 7 2.11 5.80 -9.55
N THR A 8 2.61 5.76 -10.78
CA THR A 8 3.47 6.83 -11.34
C THR A 8 2.70 8.13 -11.50
N GLN A 9 1.48 8.06 -12.04
CA GLN A 9 0.62 9.24 -12.19
C GLN A 9 0.22 9.80 -10.82
N THR A 10 -0.21 8.95 -9.89
CA THR A 10 -0.61 9.38 -8.55
C THR A 10 0.54 10.04 -7.78
N ALA A 11 1.78 9.60 -7.98
CA ALA A 11 2.95 10.25 -7.36
C ALA A 11 3.09 11.71 -7.80
N ALA A 12 2.87 12.00 -9.08
CA ALA A 12 2.91 13.36 -9.61
C ALA A 12 1.74 14.20 -9.10
N GLU A 13 0.54 13.63 -9.05
CA GLU A 13 -0.66 14.28 -8.50
C GLU A 13 -0.48 14.63 -7.02
N PHE A 14 0.04 13.70 -6.21
CA PHE A 14 0.33 13.93 -4.79
C PHE A 14 1.27 15.11 -4.59
N ALA A 15 2.34 15.20 -5.38
CA ALA A 15 3.29 16.30 -5.30
C ALA A 15 2.65 17.65 -5.62
N ALA A 16 1.74 17.70 -6.59
CA ALA A 16 0.98 18.90 -6.94
C ALA A 16 -0.03 19.27 -5.84
N ASP A 17 -0.81 18.29 -5.38
CA ASP A 17 -1.86 18.45 -4.35
C ASP A 17 -1.31 18.97 -3.02
N THR A 18 -0.10 18.52 -2.65
CA THR A 18 0.50 18.80 -1.33
C THR A 18 1.58 19.89 -1.35
N ALA A 19 1.79 20.57 -2.48
CA ALA A 19 2.82 21.61 -2.61
C ALA A 19 2.68 22.74 -1.57
N GLY A 20 1.45 23.04 -1.13
CA GLY A 20 1.14 24.04 -0.11
C GLY A 20 0.92 23.49 1.30
N HIS A 21 1.01 22.16 1.50
CA HIS A 21 0.67 21.54 2.77
C HIS A 21 1.70 21.85 3.85
N ARG A 22 1.19 22.01 5.07
CA ARG A 22 1.98 22.08 6.29
C ARG A 22 1.53 21.00 7.26
N LEU A 23 2.48 20.48 8.01
CA LEU A 23 2.22 19.57 9.13
C LEU A 23 2.04 20.38 10.41
N GLU A 24 0.94 20.14 11.11
CA GLU A 24 0.63 20.66 12.43
C GLU A 24 0.56 19.49 13.44
N VAL A 25 1.21 19.64 14.58
CA VAL A 25 1.13 18.67 15.69
C VAL A 25 0.06 19.16 16.66
N LEU A 26 -1.16 18.63 16.53
CA LEU A 26 -2.31 19.03 17.35
C LEU A 26 -2.22 18.44 18.77
N HIS A 27 -1.65 17.24 18.90
CA HIS A 27 -1.43 16.60 20.18
C HIS A 27 -0.22 15.66 20.11
N GLU A 28 0.56 15.61 21.20
CA GLU A 28 1.69 14.71 21.34
C GLU A 28 1.95 14.35 22.81
N GLU A 29 1.74 13.09 23.14
CA GLU A 29 2.14 12.48 24.41
C GLU A 29 2.72 11.08 24.16
N GLY A 30 4.04 11.01 23.97
CA GLY A 30 4.74 9.75 23.72
C GLY A 30 4.32 9.10 22.40
N LEU A 31 3.55 8.00 22.49
CA LEU A 31 3.00 7.27 21.34
C LEU A 31 1.60 7.74 20.94
N TYR A 32 0.97 8.60 21.74
CA TYR A 32 -0.32 9.21 21.43
C TYR A 32 -0.07 10.50 20.67
N ARG A 33 -0.33 10.51 19.36
CA ARG A 33 -0.03 11.66 18.50
C ARG A 33 -1.19 11.95 17.59
N HIS A 34 -1.45 13.22 17.35
CA HIS A 34 -2.38 13.71 16.35
C HIS A 34 -1.64 14.71 15.45
N LEU A 35 -1.35 14.27 14.24
CA LEU A 35 -0.73 15.08 13.20
C LEU A 35 -1.81 15.47 12.19
N HIS A 36 -1.89 16.73 11.84
CA HIS A 36 -2.82 17.22 10.82
C HIS A 36 -2.02 17.86 9.68
N CYS A 37 -2.42 17.61 8.45
CA CYS A 37 -1.71 18.04 7.25
C CYS A 37 -2.70 18.70 6.29
N SER A 38 -2.50 19.99 6.03
CA SER A 38 -3.35 20.78 5.13
C SER A 38 -2.65 22.00 4.54
N ALA A 39 -3.18 22.51 3.42
CA ALA A 39 -2.76 23.77 2.81
C ALA A 39 -3.49 24.97 3.44
N GLY A 40 -3.27 25.20 4.73
CA GLY A 40 -3.83 26.35 5.45
C GLY A 40 -5.34 26.25 5.71
N GLY A 41 -5.80 25.10 6.23
CA GLY A 41 -7.19 24.90 6.66
C GLY A 41 -8.16 24.51 5.54
N ARG A 42 -7.66 24.31 4.31
CA ARG A 42 -8.44 23.70 3.22
C ARG A 42 -8.76 22.25 3.57
N ILE A 43 -10.01 21.85 3.32
CA ILE A 43 -10.48 20.47 3.55
C ILE A 43 -9.98 19.54 2.43
N ALA A 44 -10.03 20.00 1.18
CA ALA A 44 -9.58 19.23 0.02
C ALA A 44 -8.12 18.78 0.20
N GLN A 45 -7.87 17.50 0.00
CA GLN A 45 -6.56 16.85 0.18
C GLN A 45 -5.98 16.96 1.60
N SER A 46 -6.75 17.41 2.59
CA SER A 46 -6.30 17.38 3.98
C SER A 46 -6.40 15.98 4.56
N PHE A 47 -5.51 15.68 5.49
CA PHE A 47 -5.52 14.40 6.19
C PHE A 47 -4.92 14.53 7.58
N SER A 48 -5.22 13.56 8.43
CA SER A 48 -4.71 13.45 9.78
C SER A 48 -4.19 12.05 10.05
N ILE A 49 -3.15 11.99 10.87
CA ILE A 49 -2.54 10.75 11.35
C ILE A 49 -2.66 10.75 12.85
N ILE A 50 -3.42 9.78 13.35
CA ILE A 50 -3.65 9.58 14.79
C ILE A 50 -2.98 8.27 15.18
N THR A 51 -2.12 8.32 16.19
CA THR A 51 -1.40 7.13 16.66
C THR A 51 -1.65 6.86 18.13
N ALA A 52 -1.61 5.58 18.49
CA ALA A 52 -1.54 5.05 19.84
C ALA A 52 -0.63 3.81 19.80
N PRO A 53 -0.24 3.22 20.96
CA PRO A 53 0.60 2.03 20.96
C PRO A 53 -0.01 0.89 20.12
N GLY A 54 0.69 0.48 19.06
CA GLY A 54 0.26 -0.64 18.21
C GLY A 54 -0.68 -0.28 17.06
N VAL A 55 -1.17 0.96 16.96
CA VAL A 55 -2.19 1.37 15.98
C VAL A 55 -1.92 2.75 15.38
N LEU A 56 -2.22 2.89 14.09
CA LEU A 56 -2.25 4.15 13.37
C LEU A 56 -3.55 4.25 12.59
N THR A 57 -4.25 5.37 12.76
CA THR A 57 -5.41 5.74 11.96
C THR A 57 -5.01 6.89 11.04
N PHE A 58 -5.17 6.67 9.75
CA PHE A 58 -5.16 7.71 8.73
C PHE A 58 -6.60 8.11 8.43
N THR A 59 -6.87 9.41 8.35
CA THR A 59 -8.19 9.92 8.03
C THR A 59 -8.08 11.20 7.22
N GLY A 60 -8.74 11.28 6.08
CA GLY A 60 -8.68 12.46 5.25
C GLY A 60 -9.62 12.39 4.05
N ASP A 61 -9.53 13.42 3.22
CA ASP A 61 -10.35 13.57 2.02
C ASP A 61 -10.14 12.45 0.99
N ARG A 62 -8.95 11.84 0.99
CA ARG A 62 -8.56 10.74 0.09
C ARG A 62 -8.83 9.34 0.65
N GLY A 63 -9.44 9.25 1.83
CA GLY A 63 -9.84 7.99 2.44
C GLY A 63 -9.44 7.85 3.91
N HIS A 64 -9.87 6.71 4.46
CA HIS A 64 -9.68 6.36 5.86
C HIS A 64 -9.04 4.98 5.95
N TYR A 65 -7.96 4.84 6.71
CA TYR A 65 -7.21 3.59 6.83
C TYR A 65 -6.78 3.35 8.28
N VAL A 66 -6.88 2.11 8.73
CA VAL A 66 -6.39 1.67 10.03
C VAL A 66 -5.29 0.64 9.83
N PHE A 67 -4.15 0.89 10.46
CA PHE A 67 -2.98 0.02 10.45
C PHE A 67 -2.66 -0.43 11.88
N ALA A 68 -2.17 -1.65 12.02
CA ALA A 68 -1.74 -2.18 13.31
C ALA A 68 -0.55 -3.13 13.23
N GLY A 69 0.10 -3.35 14.36
CA GLY A 69 1.08 -4.43 14.57
C GLY A 69 2.40 -4.00 15.19
N HIS A 70 2.91 -2.82 14.86
CA HIS A 70 4.13 -2.28 15.47
C HIS A 70 3.79 -1.30 16.60
N ARG A 71 4.52 -1.39 17.73
CA ARG A 71 4.25 -0.55 18.91
C ARG A 71 4.27 0.95 18.59
N ASP A 72 5.20 1.40 17.75
CA ASP A 72 5.24 2.76 17.21
C ASP A 72 5.02 2.71 15.69
N MET A 73 3.78 2.82 15.24
CA MET A 73 3.43 2.60 13.84
C MET A 73 4.10 3.59 12.87
N LEU A 74 4.45 4.81 13.31
CA LEU A 74 5.20 5.75 12.45
C LEU A 74 6.57 5.20 12.03
N ALA A 75 7.18 4.32 12.83
CA ALA A 75 8.45 3.70 12.50
C ALA A 75 8.36 2.74 11.29
N CYS A 76 7.17 2.30 10.90
CA CYS A 76 6.97 1.45 9.73
C CYS A 76 6.97 2.24 8.41
N PHE A 77 6.97 3.57 8.48
CA PHE A 77 6.76 4.47 7.35
C PHE A 77 7.93 5.46 7.17
N ASP A 78 9.06 5.19 7.85
CA ASP A 78 10.29 6.01 7.83
C ASP A 78 11.10 5.84 6.51
N ASP A 79 10.75 4.87 5.65
CA ASP A 79 11.54 4.50 4.49
C ASP A 79 10.70 4.63 3.19
N GLU A 80 11.17 5.49 2.29
CA GLU A 80 10.54 5.77 1.00
C GLU A 80 10.57 4.55 0.05
N SER A 81 11.47 3.58 0.30
CA SER A 81 11.57 2.33 -0.45
C SER A 81 10.53 1.28 -0.02
N VAL A 82 9.76 1.55 1.03
CA VAL A 82 8.71 0.65 1.49
C VAL A 82 7.62 0.55 0.41
N ASN A 83 7.47 -0.65 -0.15
CA ASN A 83 6.41 -1.00 -1.10
C ASN A 83 5.04 -0.91 -0.43
N VAL A 84 4.02 -0.54 -1.20
CA VAL A 84 2.62 -0.58 -0.78
C VAL A 84 2.22 -2.00 -0.30
N SER A 85 2.81 -3.06 -0.85
CA SER A 85 2.55 -4.43 -0.38
C SER A 85 2.95 -4.66 1.08
N TYR A 86 4.07 -4.10 1.53
CA TYR A 86 4.48 -4.17 2.95
C TYR A 86 3.53 -3.38 3.85
N TRP A 87 3.01 -2.27 3.34
CA TRP A 87 1.99 -1.47 4.02
C TRP A 87 0.70 -2.26 4.24
N VAL A 88 0.30 -3.00 3.22
CA VAL A 88 -0.93 -3.80 3.19
C VAL A 88 -0.87 -4.94 4.20
N GLU A 89 0.30 -5.50 4.49
CA GLU A 89 0.45 -6.46 5.59
C GLU A 89 -0.01 -5.88 6.96
N ARG A 90 0.14 -4.57 7.15
CA ARG A 90 -0.23 -3.87 8.39
C ARG A 90 -1.65 -3.36 8.39
N PHE A 91 -2.31 -3.38 7.25
CA PHE A 91 -3.66 -2.90 7.08
C PHE A 91 -4.67 -3.76 7.86
N LYS A 92 -5.71 -3.11 8.39
CA LYS A 92 -6.77 -3.73 9.19
C LYS A 92 -8.17 -3.31 8.76
N ALA A 93 -8.34 -2.09 8.27
CA ALA A 93 -9.63 -1.59 7.78
C ALA A 93 -9.42 -0.37 6.86
N CYS A 94 -10.24 -0.24 5.82
CA CYS A 94 -10.36 0.95 4.96
C CYS A 94 -11.80 1.41 4.89
N ASP A 95 -11.98 2.58 4.30
CA ASP A 95 -13.25 3.06 3.79
C ASP A 95 -13.90 2.05 2.84
N ILE A 96 -15.21 1.88 2.97
CA ILE A 96 -16.02 1.02 2.08
C ILE A 96 -16.16 1.69 0.71
N ALA A 97 -16.25 3.02 0.66
CA ALA A 97 -16.43 3.76 -0.58
C ALA A 97 -15.14 3.91 -1.40
N ARG A 98 -13.98 3.63 -0.79
CA ARG A 98 -12.66 3.74 -1.42
C ARG A 98 -11.87 2.46 -1.14
N PRO A 99 -12.09 1.41 -1.95
CA PRO A 99 -11.43 0.15 -1.74
C PRO A 99 -9.92 0.29 -1.91
N LEU A 100 -9.19 -0.65 -1.30
CA LEU A 100 -7.75 -0.69 -1.34
C LEU A 100 -7.22 -1.04 -2.74
N ARG A 101 -7.92 -1.95 -3.42
CA ARG A 101 -7.61 -2.44 -4.76
C ARG A 101 -8.86 -2.44 -5.63
N GLU A 102 -8.65 -2.33 -6.93
CA GLU A 102 -9.70 -2.41 -7.94
C GLU A 102 -9.17 -3.13 -9.18
N PHE A 103 -10.09 -3.56 -10.04
CA PHE A 103 -9.74 -4.21 -11.30
C PHE A 103 -8.79 -3.34 -12.12
N SER A 104 -7.72 -3.95 -12.60
CA SER A 104 -6.71 -3.30 -13.42
C SER A 104 -6.47 -4.12 -14.69
N ALA A 105 -6.85 -3.54 -15.83
CA ALA A 105 -6.57 -4.12 -17.14
C ALA A 105 -5.05 -4.29 -17.37
N GLU A 106 -4.22 -3.43 -16.77
CA GLU A 106 -2.75 -3.54 -16.82
C GLU A 106 -2.27 -4.76 -16.01
N ALA A 107 -2.83 -4.99 -14.82
CA ALA A 107 -2.49 -6.17 -14.00
C ALA A 107 -2.96 -7.47 -14.68
N LEU A 108 -4.18 -7.48 -15.23
CA LEU A 108 -4.70 -8.61 -16.01
C LEU A 108 -3.80 -8.91 -17.22
N ALA A 109 -3.41 -7.89 -17.97
CA ALA A 109 -2.52 -8.05 -19.11
C ALA A 109 -1.16 -8.64 -18.69
N GLN A 110 -0.58 -8.15 -17.61
CA GLN A 110 0.68 -8.68 -17.09
C GLN A 110 0.55 -10.15 -16.68
N SER A 111 -0.50 -10.52 -15.94
CA SER A 111 -0.74 -11.90 -15.53
C SER A 111 -0.94 -12.84 -16.73
N LEU A 112 -1.67 -12.38 -17.76
CA LEU A 112 -1.85 -13.14 -19.00
C LEU A 112 -0.53 -13.35 -19.74
N GLU A 113 0.28 -12.30 -19.90
CA GLU A 113 1.59 -12.42 -20.56
C GLU A 113 2.55 -13.32 -19.77
N ASP A 114 2.54 -13.24 -18.45
CA ASP A 114 3.35 -14.10 -17.58
C ASP A 114 2.92 -15.57 -17.70
N ALA A 115 1.61 -15.83 -17.82
CA ALA A 115 1.07 -17.17 -18.03
C ALA A 115 1.44 -17.72 -19.41
N ILE A 116 1.29 -16.92 -20.48
CA ILE A 116 1.70 -17.28 -21.84
C ILE A 116 3.21 -17.57 -21.90
N ALA A 117 4.04 -16.72 -21.30
CA ALA A 117 5.48 -16.89 -21.29
C ALA A 117 5.95 -18.07 -20.41
N GLY A 118 5.11 -18.51 -19.47
CA GLY A 118 5.38 -19.62 -18.57
C GLY A 118 5.05 -21.01 -19.14
N ASP A 119 4.32 -21.07 -20.26
CA ASP A 119 3.86 -22.32 -20.88
C ASP A 119 4.29 -22.40 -22.37
N ASP A 120 5.31 -23.23 -22.63
CA ASP A 120 5.85 -23.46 -23.97
C ASP A 120 4.85 -24.19 -24.91
N GLU A 121 3.74 -24.74 -24.40
CA GLU A 121 2.69 -25.36 -25.21
C GLU A 121 1.72 -24.33 -25.83
N ILE A 122 1.75 -23.09 -25.35
CA ILE A 122 0.95 -21.99 -25.89
C ILE A 122 1.66 -21.41 -27.13
N ASP A 123 1.13 -21.72 -28.31
CA ASP A 123 1.59 -21.11 -29.56
C ASP A 123 1.07 -19.66 -29.72
N GLU A 124 1.66 -18.93 -30.68
CA GLU A 124 1.34 -17.51 -30.89
C GLU A 124 -0.12 -17.31 -31.34
N ASP A 125 -0.70 -18.26 -32.06
CA ASP A 125 -2.10 -18.17 -32.49
C ASP A 125 -3.05 -18.29 -31.28
N THR A 126 -2.75 -19.21 -30.36
CA THR A 126 -3.46 -19.36 -29.08
C THR A 126 -3.27 -18.13 -28.19
N ALA A 127 -2.04 -17.64 -28.07
CA ALA A 127 -1.72 -16.44 -27.31
C ALA A 127 -2.47 -15.21 -27.85
N ALA A 128 -2.53 -15.03 -29.17
CA ALA A 128 -3.27 -13.95 -29.82
C ALA A 128 -4.78 -14.05 -29.58
N ALA A 129 -5.36 -15.25 -29.64
CA ALA A 129 -6.76 -15.48 -29.33
C ALA A 129 -7.08 -15.18 -27.85
N ALA A 130 -6.23 -15.65 -26.92
CA ALA A 130 -6.36 -15.39 -25.49
C ALA A 130 -6.34 -13.89 -25.19
N ARG A 131 -5.39 -13.15 -25.78
CA ARG A 131 -5.31 -11.68 -25.63
C ARG A 131 -6.56 -10.97 -26.14
N ALA A 132 -7.09 -11.38 -27.29
CA ALA A 132 -8.27 -10.77 -27.88
C ALA A 132 -9.54 -10.99 -27.03
N GLU A 133 -9.64 -12.13 -26.36
CA GLU A 133 -10.80 -12.51 -25.56
C GLU A 133 -10.73 -11.99 -24.12
N ILE A 134 -9.63 -12.30 -23.43
CA ILE A 134 -9.48 -12.08 -21.98
C ILE A 134 -9.24 -10.60 -21.68
N LEU A 135 -8.42 -9.89 -22.48
CA LEU A 135 -8.14 -8.47 -22.24
C LEU A 135 -9.34 -7.55 -22.51
N GLY A 136 -10.42 -8.09 -23.10
CA GLY A 136 -11.70 -7.42 -23.26
C GLY A 136 -12.62 -7.49 -22.04
N ALA A 137 -12.13 -7.99 -20.90
CA ALA A 137 -12.88 -8.10 -19.66
C ALA A 137 -13.30 -6.72 -19.11
N ALA A 138 -14.54 -6.64 -18.62
CA ALA A 138 -15.10 -5.42 -18.05
C ALA A 138 -14.71 -5.20 -16.58
N ASP A 139 -14.51 -6.28 -15.84
CA ASP A 139 -14.15 -6.27 -14.42
C ASP A 139 -13.44 -7.58 -14.03
N ALA A 140 -13.10 -7.70 -12.74
CA ALA A 140 -12.40 -8.84 -12.17
C ALA A 140 -13.14 -10.18 -12.38
N GLN A 141 -14.47 -10.17 -12.24
CA GLN A 141 -15.28 -11.38 -12.39
C GLN A 141 -15.32 -11.81 -13.85
N ASP A 142 -15.57 -10.87 -14.78
CA ASP A 142 -15.56 -11.13 -16.23
C ASP A 142 -14.17 -11.61 -16.69
N ALA A 143 -13.08 -11.06 -16.13
CA ALA A 143 -11.73 -11.50 -16.44
C ALA A 143 -11.47 -12.95 -16.03
N GLN A 144 -11.91 -13.32 -14.82
CA GLN A 144 -11.78 -14.68 -14.31
C GLN A 144 -12.61 -15.66 -15.15
N GLU A 145 -13.89 -15.36 -15.40
CA GLU A 145 -14.78 -16.22 -16.19
C GLU A 145 -14.21 -16.48 -17.59
N ARG A 146 -13.77 -15.44 -18.30
CA ARG A 146 -13.18 -15.58 -19.64
C ARG A 146 -11.92 -16.42 -19.65
N ALA A 147 -11.04 -16.23 -18.67
CA ALA A 147 -9.78 -16.98 -18.62
C ALA A 147 -9.99 -18.44 -18.19
N GLU A 148 -10.95 -18.72 -17.30
CA GLU A 148 -11.37 -20.08 -16.93
C GLU A 148 -12.00 -20.85 -18.11
N ASP A 149 -12.86 -20.17 -18.88
CA ASP A 149 -13.58 -20.76 -20.01
C ASP A 149 -12.73 -20.84 -21.30
N PHE A 150 -11.60 -20.15 -21.36
CA PHE A 150 -10.73 -20.16 -22.53
C PHE A 150 -10.05 -21.52 -22.71
N THR A 151 -10.42 -22.22 -23.79
CA THR A 151 -9.87 -23.53 -24.13
C THR A 151 -8.98 -23.48 -25.37
N CYS A 152 -7.87 -24.21 -25.32
CA CYS A 152 -7.05 -24.52 -26.49
C CYS A 152 -6.88 -26.04 -26.64
N ASN A 153 -6.95 -26.55 -27.87
CA ASN A 153 -6.79 -27.98 -28.18
C ASN A 153 -7.71 -28.93 -27.37
N GLY A 154 -8.88 -28.45 -26.96
CA GLY A 154 -9.86 -29.22 -26.18
C GLY A 154 -9.54 -29.32 -24.68
N ALA A 155 -8.58 -28.54 -24.18
CA ALA A 155 -8.25 -28.40 -22.77
C ALA A 155 -8.31 -26.91 -22.35
N THR A 156 -8.52 -26.65 -21.06
CA THR A 156 -8.39 -25.29 -20.49
C THR A 156 -6.95 -24.81 -20.67
N ALA A 157 -6.75 -23.63 -21.27
CA ALA A 157 -5.41 -23.12 -21.53
C ALA A 157 -4.72 -22.56 -20.28
N PHE A 158 -5.50 -22.08 -19.29
CA PHE A 158 -4.99 -21.44 -18.08
C PHE A 158 -5.59 -22.08 -16.82
N PRO A 159 -5.15 -23.30 -16.43
CA PRO A 159 -5.71 -24.00 -15.27
C PRO A 159 -5.48 -23.28 -13.94
N ASP A 160 -4.40 -22.50 -13.82
CA ASP A 160 -4.02 -21.78 -12.60
C ASP A 160 -4.46 -20.30 -12.61
N VAL A 161 -5.51 -19.97 -13.35
CA VAL A 161 -6.08 -18.60 -13.44
C VAL A 161 -6.47 -18.00 -12.08
N TRP A 162 -6.82 -18.83 -11.09
CA TRP A 162 -7.08 -18.37 -9.72
C TRP A 162 -5.84 -17.77 -9.02
N GLU A 163 -4.63 -17.97 -9.56
CA GLU A 163 -3.40 -17.35 -9.08
C GLU A 163 -3.11 -15.98 -9.73
N TRP A 164 -3.87 -15.61 -10.76
CA TRP A 164 -3.62 -14.37 -11.51
C TRP A 164 -3.98 -13.15 -10.69
N ASP A 165 -3.13 -12.14 -10.77
CA ASP A 165 -3.41 -10.83 -10.20
C ASP A 165 -4.01 -9.93 -11.27
N HIS A 166 -5.29 -9.60 -11.11
CA HIS A 166 -6.04 -8.72 -12.02
C HIS A 166 -6.51 -7.44 -11.31
N GLU A 167 -5.99 -7.17 -10.11
CA GLU A 167 -6.27 -5.96 -9.36
C GLU A 167 -4.99 -5.15 -9.14
N ASP A 168 -5.10 -3.83 -9.12
CA ASP A 168 -4.03 -2.94 -8.63
C ASP A 168 -4.56 -2.08 -7.49
N TYR A 169 -3.66 -1.47 -6.73
CA TYR A 169 -4.04 -0.51 -5.71
C TYR A 169 -4.67 0.74 -6.36
N THR A 170 -5.72 1.25 -5.70
CA THR A 170 -6.43 2.42 -6.19
C THR A 170 -5.55 3.68 -6.16
N PRO A 171 -5.82 4.70 -7.00
CA PRO A 171 -5.14 5.99 -6.91
C PRO A 171 -5.20 6.60 -5.51
N ASP A 172 -6.33 6.46 -4.80
CA ASP A 172 -6.47 6.92 -3.42
C ASP A 172 -5.55 6.17 -2.44
N THR A 173 -5.37 4.87 -2.63
CA THR A 173 -4.42 4.07 -1.84
C THR A 173 -2.99 4.53 -2.05
N TYR A 174 -2.58 4.71 -3.30
CA TYR A 174 -1.25 5.25 -3.63
C TYR A 174 -1.05 6.65 -3.06
N TRP A 175 -2.06 7.52 -3.18
CA TRP A 175 -2.01 8.88 -2.65
C TRP A 175 -1.82 8.87 -1.13
N CYS A 176 -2.59 8.04 -0.41
CA CYS A 176 -2.51 7.93 1.04
C CYS A 176 -1.18 7.34 1.53
N ARG A 177 -0.58 6.43 0.75
CA ARG A 177 0.80 5.96 0.98
C ARG A 177 1.79 7.12 0.95
N TYR A 178 1.77 7.93 -0.11
CA TYR A 178 2.66 9.08 -0.22
C TYR A 178 2.40 10.12 0.87
N ALA A 179 1.15 10.34 1.24
CA ALA A 179 0.74 11.25 2.32
C ALA A 179 1.34 10.86 3.68
N LEU A 180 1.29 9.57 4.03
CA LEU A 180 1.87 9.06 5.27
C LEU A 180 3.39 9.14 5.27
N GLN A 181 4.06 8.74 4.19
CA GLN A 181 5.51 8.85 4.06
C GLN A 181 5.95 10.32 4.21
N TRP A 182 5.28 11.23 3.51
CA TRP A 182 5.53 12.66 3.58
C TRP A 182 5.34 13.20 5.01
N ALA A 183 4.22 12.87 5.66
CA ALA A 183 3.94 13.38 6.99
C ALA A 183 4.89 12.83 8.05
N VAL A 184 5.25 11.54 7.96
CA VAL A 184 6.24 10.91 8.85
C VAL A 184 7.59 11.60 8.69
N ALA A 185 8.07 11.79 7.46
CA ALA A 185 9.33 12.49 7.21
C ALA A 185 9.34 13.91 7.80
N ARG A 186 8.24 14.65 7.65
CA ARG A 186 8.10 16.03 8.16
C ARG A 186 8.03 16.06 9.68
N TYR A 187 7.29 15.14 10.29
CA TYR A 187 7.23 15.01 11.74
C TYR A 187 8.61 14.65 12.32
N ARG A 188 9.35 13.73 11.71
CA ARG A 188 10.73 13.39 12.14
C ARG A 188 11.67 14.60 12.04
N ALA A 189 11.61 15.37 10.95
CA ALA A 189 12.38 16.60 10.82
C ALA A 189 12.01 17.62 11.93
N HIS A 190 10.71 17.77 12.22
CA HIS A 190 10.24 18.62 13.33
C HIS A 190 10.79 18.18 14.69
N GLN A 191 10.87 16.87 14.96
CA GLN A 191 11.45 16.35 16.21
C GLN A 191 12.95 16.67 16.34
N VAL A 192 13.71 16.60 15.24
CA VAL A 192 15.14 16.95 15.23
C VAL A 192 15.36 18.43 15.55
N HIS A 193 14.57 19.33 14.95
CA HIS A 193 14.65 20.76 15.22
C HIS A 193 14.15 21.14 16.62
N GLY A 194 13.08 20.50 17.10
CA GLY A 194 12.54 20.72 18.45
C GLY A 194 13.45 20.23 19.58
N ALA A 195 14.29 19.22 19.34
CA ALA A 195 15.26 18.73 20.31
C ALA A 195 16.44 19.71 20.56
N GLY A 196 16.69 20.66 19.65
CA GLY A 196 17.66 21.74 19.83
C GLY A 196 17.13 22.94 20.63
N ALA A 197 15.81 23.06 20.77
CA ALA A 197 15.14 24.15 21.50
C ALA A 197 14.47 23.60 22.76
N GLY A 198 15.27 23.41 23.81
CA GLY A 198 14.89 23.09 25.20
C GLY A 198 13.47 22.58 25.47
N ARG A 199 13.30 21.25 25.59
CA ARG A 199 12.21 20.66 26.36
C ARG A 199 12.76 20.09 27.68
N ASP A 200 12.73 20.92 28.73
CA ASP A 200 12.59 20.42 30.10
C ASP A 200 11.13 20.03 30.30
N ARG A 201 10.87 18.74 30.47
CA ARG A 201 9.93 18.18 31.48
C ARG A 201 9.90 16.65 31.41
N ARG A 202 10.62 16.07 32.38
CA ARG A 202 10.32 14.87 33.21
C ARG A 202 9.95 13.53 32.54
N ARG A 203 10.76 12.54 32.94
CA ARG A 203 10.65 11.07 32.82
C ARG A 203 10.87 10.48 31.42
N THR A 204 12.15 10.40 31.09
CA THR A 204 12.72 9.57 30.04
C THR A 204 12.43 8.08 30.26
N LEU A 205 11.44 7.53 29.56
CA LEU A 205 11.49 6.13 29.15
C LEU A 205 12.45 6.06 27.95
N ARG A 206 13.68 5.61 28.21
CA ARG A 206 14.70 5.36 27.18
C ARG A 206 14.12 4.42 26.11
N TYR A 207 14.07 4.90 24.88
CA TYR A 207 13.88 4.05 23.70
C TYR A 207 15.15 3.21 23.45
N PRO A 208 15.04 1.88 23.26
CA PRO A 208 16.15 1.09 22.74
C PRO A 208 16.40 1.43 21.26
N ARG A 209 17.68 1.53 20.88
CA ARG A 209 18.13 1.91 19.53
C ARG A 209 17.82 0.79 18.52
N ARG A 210 17.30 1.20 17.35
CA ARG A 210 17.14 0.61 16.00
C ARG A 210 17.64 -0.81 15.59
N ARG A 211 18.29 -1.65 16.42
CA ARG A 211 18.87 -2.93 15.97
C ARG A 211 18.07 -4.20 16.24
N ASP A 212 16.99 -4.15 17.02
CA ASP A 212 16.41 -5.39 17.56
C ASP A 212 15.11 -5.87 16.90
N TYR A 213 14.56 -5.19 15.89
CA TYR A 213 13.23 -5.52 15.34
C TYR A 213 13.21 -6.36 14.06
N CYS A 214 14.36 -6.63 13.41
CA CYS A 214 14.41 -7.42 12.16
C CYS A 214 14.44 -8.95 12.35
N ARG A 215 14.06 -9.51 13.50
CA ARG A 215 14.13 -10.98 13.72
C ARG A 215 12.88 -11.64 14.32
N LEU A 216 11.71 -11.04 14.20
CA LEU A 216 10.47 -11.65 14.69
C LEU A 216 9.45 -11.89 13.57
N SER A 217 9.85 -12.68 12.57
CA SER A 217 8.91 -13.35 11.66
C SER A 217 9.50 -14.62 11.01
N ALA A 218 10.38 -15.35 11.70
CA ALA A 218 10.68 -16.72 11.31
C ALA A 218 9.70 -17.69 12.00
N ARG A 219 8.64 -18.09 11.29
CA ARG A 219 7.83 -19.25 11.71
C ARG A 219 8.73 -20.50 11.72
N PRO A 220 8.85 -21.26 12.81
CA PRO A 220 9.54 -22.54 12.76
C PRO A 220 8.73 -23.51 11.89
N ARG A 221 9.38 -24.07 10.86
CA ARG A 221 8.84 -25.20 10.08
C ARG A 221 8.56 -26.35 11.04
N GLY A 222 7.29 -26.74 11.16
CA GLY A 222 6.88 -27.92 11.92
C GLY A 222 7.57 -29.15 11.37
N GLN A 223 8.50 -29.69 12.14
CA GLN A 223 9.01 -31.04 12.00
C GLN A 223 7.88 -32.01 12.38
N GLY A 224 7.69 -33.03 11.56
CA GLY A 224 6.70 -34.06 11.80
C GLY A 224 7.09 -35.04 12.92
N ARG A 225 6.14 -35.99 13.07
CA ARG A 225 6.22 -37.32 13.70
C ARG A 225 5.93 -37.42 15.21
N PRO A 226 5.45 -38.59 15.68
CA PRO A 226 5.44 -39.93 15.06
C PRO A 226 4.24 -40.23 14.17
#